data_AF-A0A965EM50-F1
#
_entry.id   AF-A0A965EM50-F1
#
_cell.length_a   1.000
_cell.length_b   1.000
_cell.length_c   1.000
_cell.angle_alpha   90.00
_cell.angle_beta   90.00
_cell.angle_gamma   90.00
#
_symmetry.space_group_name_H-M   'P 1'
#
loop_
_entity.id
_entity.type
_entity.pdbx_description
1 polymer ?
#
loop_
_entity_poly.entity_id
_entity_poly.type
_entity_poly.pdbx_seq_one_letter_code
_entity_poly.pdbx_strand_id
1 'polypeptide(L)'
;MYTHATDAGWISRSHRAISPFRLARPRSPEEAVGVLSREPKATIVAGGIDLVRRMRGGDSWGTLVDISSIDGMNGIEDEGTVVRIGGLATHWDIETSGLLAAKLPDFQAAWTTIGNIRIRMTGTVG
;
A
#
# COMPACT_ATOMS: atom_id res chain seq x y z
N MET A 1 6.90 -28.16 -12.20
CA MET A 1 7.85 -28.08 -13.32
C MET A 1 7.30 -27.04 -14.29
N TYR A 2 7.74 -25.79 -14.18
CA TYR A 2 7.32 -24.69 -15.07
C TYR A 2 8.55 -24.19 -15.81
N THR A 3 8.71 -24.67 -17.04
CA THR A 3 9.79 -24.31 -17.97
C THR A 3 9.23 -23.32 -18.99
N HIS A 4 9.43 -22.04 -18.73
CA HIS A 4 9.45 -21.03 -19.79
C HIS A 4 10.84 -20.39 -19.78
N ALA A 5 11.61 -20.67 -20.83
CA ALA A 5 12.89 -20.04 -21.08
C ALA A 5 12.66 -18.59 -21.53
N THR A 6 13.39 -17.66 -20.94
CA THR A 6 13.50 -16.28 -21.45
C THR A 6 14.98 -15.99 -21.68
N ASP A 7 15.30 -15.38 -22.81
CA ASP A 7 16.63 -15.13 -23.37
C ASP A 7 17.42 -14.03 -22.62
N ALA A 8 17.46 -14.08 -21.29
CA ALA A 8 18.30 -13.19 -20.51
C ALA A 8 19.62 -13.90 -20.19
N GLY A 9 20.73 -13.37 -20.73
CA GLY A 9 22.09 -13.85 -20.49
C GLY A 9 22.59 -13.68 -19.03
N TRP A 10 23.82 -13.19 -18.87
CA TRP A 10 24.62 -13.16 -17.62
C TRP A 10 24.08 -12.31 -16.45
N ILE A 11 22.78 -12.02 -16.41
CA ILE A 11 22.15 -11.24 -15.33
C ILE A 11 21.66 -12.21 -14.24
N SER A 12 21.95 -11.88 -12.98
CA SER A 12 21.52 -12.66 -11.82
C SER A 12 20.01 -12.95 -11.82
N ARG A 13 19.67 -14.24 -11.67
CA ARG A 13 18.29 -14.78 -11.54
C ARG A 13 17.51 -14.22 -10.34
N SER A 14 18.14 -13.45 -9.45
CA SER A 14 17.54 -12.90 -8.23
C SER A 14 16.46 -11.85 -8.50
N HIS A 15 16.39 -11.32 -9.73
CA HIS A 15 15.25 -10.54 -10.21
C HIS A 15 14.24 -11.48 -10.84
N ARG A 16 13.41 -12.14 -10.04
CA ARG A 16 12.10 -12.58 -10.56
C ARG A 16 11.45 -11.32 -11.14
N ALA A 17 11.46 -11.20 -12.46
CA ALA A 17 10.99 -10.01 -13.15
C ALA A 17 9.53 -9.85 -12.77
N ILE A 18 9.23 -8.78 -12.03
CA ILE A 18 7.85 -8.40 -11.75
C ILE A 18 7.13 -8.38 -13.09
N SER A 19 6.03 -9.14 -13.21
CA SER A 19 5.27 -9.21 -14.46
C SER A 19 4.90 -7.80 -14.93
N PRO A 20 4.97 -7.49 -16.23
CA PRO A 20 4.58 -6.18 -16.73
C PRO A 20 3.17 -5.80 -16.29
N PHE A 21 3.00 -4.54 -15.90
CA PHE A 21 1.72 -3.98 -15.45
C PHE A 21 1.59 -2.55 -15.96
N ARG A 22 0.35 -2.08 -16.08
CA ARG A 22 0.03 -0.66 -16.28
C ARG A 22 -0.04 0.03 -14.92
N LEU A 23 0.47 1.26 -14.81
CA LEU A 23 0.30 2.09 -13.62
C LEU A 23 -0.75 3.17 -13.90
N ALA A 24 -1.89 3.10 -13.23
CA ALA A 24 -2.91 4.15 -13.21
C ALA A 24 -2.71 5.04 -11.99
N ARG A 25 -2.75 6.37 -12.17
CA ARG A 25 -2.60 7.37 -11.11
C ARG A 25 -3.83 8.29 -11.04
N PRO A 26 -4.96 7.77 -10.50
CA PRO A 26 -6.15 8.58 -10.29
C PRO A 26 -5.87 9.75 -9.34
N ARG A 27 -6.64 10.83 -9.50
CA ARG A 27 -6.57 12.01 -8.66
C ARG A 27 -7.71 12.09 -7.63
N SER A 28 -8.63 11.13 -7.66
CA SER A 28 -9.73 11.03 -6.69
C SER A 28 -10.11 9.59 -6.40
N PRO A 29 -10.79 9.32 -5.27
CA PRO A 29 -11.31 8.00 -4.95
C PRO A 29 -12.28 7.48 -6.02
N GLU A 30 -13.10 8.35 -6.60
CA GLU A 30 -14.08 7.99 -7.63
C GLU A 30 -13.38 7.53 -8.92
N GLU A 31 -12.30 8.21 -9.31
CA GLU A 31 -11.47 7.76 -10.45
C GLU A 31 -10.82 6.41 -10.16
N ALA A 32 -10.29 6.20 -8.95
CA ALA A 32 -9.68 4.95 -8.54
C ALA A 32 -10.69 3.79 -8.60
N VAL A 33 -11.86 3.97 -8.01
CA VAL A 33 -12.98 3.02 -8.07
C VAL A 33 -13.39 2.78 -9.53
N GLY A 34 -13.46 3.84 -10.33
CA GLY A 34 -13.78 3.74 -11.76
C GLY A 34 -12.81 2.87 -12.56
N VAL A 35 -11.52 2.85 -12.23
CA VAL A 35 -10.55 1.92 -12.84
C VAL A 35 -10.76 0.51 -12.34
N LEU A 36 -10.89 0.32 -11.02
CA LEU A 36 -11.08 -0.99 -10.39
C LEU A 36 -12.34 -1.69 -10.89
N SER A 37 -13.44 -0.97 -11.09
CA SER A 37 -14.69 -1.54 -11.60
C SER A 37 -14.62 -1.95 -13.07
N ARG A 38 -13.78 -1.30 -13.88
CA ARG A 38 -13.64 -1.59 -15.32
C ARG A 38 -12.63 -2.69 -15.62
N GLU A 39 -11.66 -2.90 -14.73
CA GLU A 39 -10.53 -3.79 -14.97
C GLU A 39 -10.45 -4.88 -13.90
N PRO A 40 -10.96 -6.11 -14.19
CA PRO A 40 -11.00 -7.20 -13.21
C PRO A 40 -9.64 -7.65 -12.68
N LYS A 41 -8.55 -7.31 -13.37
CA LYS A 41 -7.16 -7.60 -12.97
C LYS A 41 -6.45 -6.40 -12.37
N ALA A 42 -7.16 -5.31 -12.06
CA ALA A 42 -6.59 -4.16 -11.38
C ALA A 42 -6.49 -4.42 -9.87
N THR A 43 -5.48 -3.83 -9.23
CA THR A 43 -5.38 -3.80 -7.77
C THR A 43 -4.84 -2.46 -7.30
N ILE A 44 -5.08 -2.14 -6.04
CA ILE A 44 -4.65 -0.88 -5.42
C ILE A 44 -3.19 -0.99 -4.99
N VAL A 45 -2.43 0.10 -5.16
CA VAL A 45 -1.15 0.31 -4.48
C VAL A 45 -1.20 1.59 -3.65
N ALA A 46 -0.96 1.45 -2.36
CA ALA A 46 -0.74 2.54 -1.42
C ALA A 46 0.76 2.59 -1.08
N GLY A 47 1.15 2.21 0.14
CA GLY A 47 2.56 2.10 0.55
C GLY A 47 3.39 1.06 -0.22
N GLY A 48 2.76 0.12 -0.91
CA GLY A 48 3.42 -0.84 -1.80
C GLY A 48 4.29 -1.91 -1.12
N ILE A 49 4.45 -1.91 0.20
CA ILE A 49 5.29 -2.87 0.94
C ILE A 49 4.85 -4.31 0.68
N ASP A 50 3.59 -4.65 0.97
CA ASP A 50 3.07 -6.00 0.80
C ASP A 50 2.81 -6.34 -0.66
N LEU A 51 2.29 -5.39 -1.44
CA LEU A 51 2.01 -5.61 -2.85
C LEU A 51 3.29 -5.96 -3.63
N VAL A 52 4.36 -5.18 -3.49
CA VAL A 52 5.62 -5.44 -4.20
C VAL A 52 6.22 -6.77 -3.75
N ARG A 53 6.07 -7.15 -2.47
CA ARG A 53 6.48 -8.46 -1.99
C ARG A 53 5.69 -9.58 -2.68
N ARG A 54 4.38 -9.45 -2.83
CA ARG A 54 3.53 -10.41 -3.55
C ARG A 54 3.90 -10.52 -5.02
N MET A 55 4.17 -9.40 -5.69
CA MET A 55 4.62 -9.39 -7.08
C MET A 55 5.95 -10.14 -7.27
N ARG A 56 6.91 -9.96 -6.35
CA ARG A 56 8.16 -10.74 -6.34
C ARG A 56 7.91 -12.23 -5.99
N GLY A 57 6.86 -12.50 -5.24
CA GLY A 57 6.34 -13.84 -4.94
C GLY A 57 5.72 -14.55 -6.15
N GLY A 58 5.43 -13.82 -7.23
CA GLY A 58 4.89 -14.36 -8.48
C GLY A 58 3.44 -13.95 -8.77
N ASP A 59 2.79 -13.22 -7.85
CA ASP A 59 1.48 -12.63 -8.13
C ASP A 59 1.60 -11.61 -9.28
N SER A 60 0.57 -11.51 -10.10
CA SER A 60 0.55 -10.59 -11.24
C SER A 60 -0.79 -9.88 -11.35
N TRP A 61 -0.73 -8.62 -11.74
CA TRP A 61 -1.88 -7.75 -11.98
C TRP A 61 -1.71 -7.06 -13.31
N GLY A 62 -2.83 -6.83 -14.00
CA GLY A 62 -2.81 -6.10 -15.27
C GLY A 62 -2.58 -4.60 -15.07
N THR A 63 -3.14 -4.07 -13.99
CA THR A 63 -3.07 -2.65 -13.63
C THR A 63 -2.85 -2.49 -12.15
N LEU A 64 -1.93 -1.61 -11.77
CA LEU A 64 -1.81 -1.08 -10.42
C LEU A 64 -2.45 0.32 -10.39
N VAL A 65 -3.37 0.52 -9.45
CA VAL A 65 -4.06 1.78 -9.20
C VAL A 65 -3.38 2.44 -8.01
N ASP A 66 -2.48 3.37 -8.30
CA ASP A 66 -1.70 4.10 -7.31
C ASP A 66 -2.55 5.21 -6.70
N ILE A 67 -2.96 4.98 -5.46
CA ILE A 67 -3.78 5.92 -4.68
C ILE A 67 -2.94 6.77 -3.73
N SER A 68 -1.61 6.58 -3.69
CA SER A 68 -0.72 7.27 -2.75
C SER A 68 -0.71 8.80 -2.91
N SER A 69 -1.14 9.30 -4.07
CA SER A 69 -1.24 10.71 -4.38
C SER A 69 -2.64 11.31 -4.20
N ILE A 70 -3.61 10.55 -3.68
CA ILE A 70 -4.97 11.09 -3.43
C ILE A 70 -4.97 11.81 -2.09
N ASP A 71 -5.20 13.12 -2.14
CA ASP A 71 -5.24 13.98 -0.96
C ASP A 71 -6.44 13.67 -0.05
N GLY A 72 -6.30 13.95 1.24
CA GLY A 72 -7.38 13.82 2.24
C GLY A 72 -7.67 12.40 2.71
N MET A 73 -6.95 11.39 2.20
CA MET A 73 -7.15 9.98 2.60
C MET A 73 -6.24 9.50 3.73
N ASN A 74 -5.39 10.37 4.29
CA ASN A 74 -4.42 10.05 5.35
C ASN A 74 -4.73 10.71 6.71
N GLY A 75 -5.85 11.43 6.83
CA GLY A 75 -6.20 12.16 8.06
C GLY A 75 -6.48 11.25 9.25
N ILE A 76 -6.10 11.70 10.45
CA ILE A 76 -6.44 11.09 11.75
C ILE A 76 -7.22 12.14 12.54
N GLU A 77 -8.52 11.95 12.69
CA GLU A 77 -9.43 12.98 13.19
C GLU A 77 -10.35 12.46 14.29
N ASP A 78 -10.66 13.34 15.24
CA ASP A 78 -11.60 13.09 16.31
C ASP A 78 -13.02 13.50 15.89
N GLU A 79 -13.93 12.53 15.79
CA GLU A 79 -15.34 12.76 15.47
C GLU A 79 -16.23 12.66 16.74
N GLY A 80 -15.62 12.82 17.92
CA GLY A 80 -16.29 12.85 19.21
C GLY A 80 -16.46 11.45 19.82
N THR A 81 -17.29 10.61 19.21
CA THR A 81 -17.53 9.23 19.69
C THR A 81 -16.55 8.22 19.09
N VAL A 82 -15.94 8.56 17.96
CA VAL A 82 -14.97 7.71 17.25
C VAL A 82 -13.78 8.54 16.80
N VAL A 83 -12.65 7.88 16.57
CA VAL A 83 -11.52 8.45 15.86
C VAL A 83 -11.51 7.88 14.45
N ARG A 84 -11.57 8.75 13.44
CA ARG A 84 -11.47 8.35 12.04
C ARG A 84 -10.00 8.31 11.64
N ILE A 85 -9.56 7.18 11.08
CA ILE A 85 -8.21 7.00 10.52
C ILE A 85 -8.36 6.76 9.02
N GLY A 86 -7.75 7.62 8.21
CA GLY A 86 -7.74 7.48 6.76
C GLY A 86 -6.91 6.28 6.31
N GLY A 87 -7.35 5.59 5.25
CA GLY A 87 -6.68 4.38 4.75
C GLY A 87 -5.24 4.59 4.27
N LEU A 88 -4.87 5.83 3.93
CA LEU A 88 -3.49 6.20 3.56
C LEU A 88 -2.65 6.73 4.73
N ALA A 89 -3.18 6.75 5.96
CA ALA A 89 -2.37 7.06 7.12
C ALA A 89 -1.29 5.99 7.27
N THR A 90 -0.03 6.42 7.33
CA THR A 90 1.10 5.50 7.48
C THR A 90 1.13 4.95 8.90
N HIS A 91 1.80 3.81 9.11
CA HIS A 91 2.01 3.33 10.48
C HIS A 91 2.79 4.36 11.31
N TRP A 92 3.65 5.15 10.68
CA TRP A 92 4.35 6.28 11.30
C TRP A 92 3.39 7.37 11.78
N ASP A 93 2.41 7.75 10.96
CA ASP A 93 1.40 8.75 11.34
C ASP A 93 0.60 8.29 12.57
N ILE A 94 0.29 6.98 12.62
CA ILE A 94 -0.42 6.38 13.76
C ILE A 94 0.47 6.33 15.00
N GLU A 95 1.73 5.88 14.88
CA GLU A 95 2.63 5.74 16.03
C GLU A 95 3.06 7.10 16.60
N THR A 96 2.97 8.19 15.83
CA THR A 96 3.36 9.55 16.25
C THR A 96 2.17 10.48 16.51
N SER A 97 0.93 9.99 16.35
CA SER A 97 -0.27 10.81 16.55
C SER A 97 -0.48 11.16 18.03
N GLY A 98 -0.41 12.46 18.34
CA GLY A 98 -0.76 12.98 19.67
C GLY A 98 -2.22 12.75 20.04
N LEU A 99 -3.14 12.74 19.06
CA LEU A 99 -4.55 12.43 19.28
C LEU A 99 -4.73 10.98 19.73
N LEU A 100 -4.07 10.04 19.06
CA LEU A 100 -4.15 8.62 19.41
C LEU A 100 -3.42 8.33 20.73
N ALA A 101 -2.30 9.00 21.00
CA ALA A 101 -1.64 8.90 22.31
C ALA A 101 -2.58 9.34 23.46
N ALA A 102 -3.41 10.37 23.24
CA ALA A 102 -4.33 10.86 24.25
C ALA A 102 -5.60 9.99 24.41
N LYS A 103 -6.17 9.49 23.30
CA LYS A 103 -7.46 8.78 23.31
C LYS A 103 -7.35 7.26 23.31
N LEU A 104 -6.32 6.72 22.66
CA LEU A 104 -6.14 5.30 22.36
C LEU A 104 -4.67 4.88 22.54
N PRO A 105 -4.07 5.07 23.73
CA PRO A 105 -2.63 4.89 23.95
C PRO A 105 -2.15 3.45 23.67
N ASP A 106 -2.92 2.43 24.04
CA ASP A 106 -2.54 1.03 23.78
C ASP A 106 -2.56 0.69 22.29
N PHE A 107 -3.50 1.29 21.54
CA PHE A 107 -3.55 1.16 20.08
C PHE A 107 -2.33 1.79 19.43
N GLN A 108 -1.97 3.01 19.82
CA GLN A 108 -0.78 3.70 19.33
C GLN A 108 0.50 2.92 19.66
N ALA A 109 0.63 2.41 20.89
CA ALA A 109 1.77 1.62 21.32
C ALA A 109 1.92 0.31 20.52
N ALA A 110 0.82 -0.34 20.15
CA ALA A 110 0.89 -1.53 19.31
C ALA A 110 1.53 -1.23 17.93
N TRP A 111 1.29 -0.05 17.36
CA TRP A 111 1.84 0.33 16.05
C TRP A 111 3.36 0.49 16.05
N THR A 112 4.00 0.79 17.18
CA THR A 112 5.46 0.88 17.27
C THR A 112 6.17 -0.46 17.02
N THR A 113 5.43 -1.57 17.14
CA THR A 113 5.94 -2.93 16.96
C THR A 113 5.94 -3.38 15.50
N ILE A 114 5.31 -2.63 14.60
CA ILE A 114 5.16 -3.01 13.19
C ILE A 114 6.47 -2.78 12.45
N GLY A 115 7.10 -3.86 11.97
CA GLY A 115 8.26 -3.80 11.08
C GLY A 115 9.40 -2.92 11.58
N ASN A 116 10.15 -2.33 10.64
CA ASN A 116 11.16 -1.31 10.94
C ASN A 116 10.67 0.07 10.50
N ILE A 117 11.45 1.11 10.81
CA ILE A 117 11.10 2.50 10.49
C ILE A 117 10.76 2.74 9.01
N ARG A 118 11.43 2.06 8.08
CA ARG A 118 11.16 2.21 6.63
C ARG A 118 9.82 1.58 6.25
N ILE A 119 9.46 0.45 6.87
CA ILE A 119 8.14 -0.14 6.70
C ILE A 119 7.09 0.81 7.26
N ARG A 120 7.31 1.42 8.43
CA ARG A 120 6.30 2.28 9.04
C ARG A 120 6.09 3.62 8.35
N MET A 121 7.15 4.19 7.76
CA MET A 121 7.07 5.44 7.00
C MET A 121 6.39 5.29 5.64
N THR A 122 6.26 4.07 5.11
CA THR A 122 5.67 3.85 3.78
C THR A 122 4.38 3.02 3.85
N GLY A 123 4.35 1.99 4.69
CA GLY A 123 3.19 1.14 4.90
C GLY A 123 2.03 1.91 5.51
N THR A 124 0.86 1.75 4.90
CA THR A 124 -0.40 2.37 5.32
C THR A 124 -1.20 1.41 6.18
N VAL A 125 -2.16 1.94 6.95
CA VAL A 125 -3.06 1.11 7.77
C VAL A 125 -4.07 0.31 6.95
N GLY A 126 -4.43 0.81 5.76
CA GLY A 126 -5.38 0.17 4.84
C GLY A 126 -4.75 -0.86 3.90
#